data_AF-A0A2N9EIR1-F1
#
_entry.id   AF-A0A2N9EIR1-F1
#
_cell.length_a   1.000
_cell.length_b   1.000
_cell.length_c   1.000
_cell.angle_alpha   90.00
_cell.angle_beta   90.00
_cell.angle_gamma   90.00
#
_symmetry.space_group_name_H-M   'P 1'
#
loop_
_entity.id
_entity.type
_entity.pdbx_description
1 polymer ?
#
loop_
_entity_poly.entity_id
_entity_poly.type
_entity_poly.pdbx_seq_one_letter_code
_entity_poly.pdbx_strand_id
1 'polypeptide(L)'
;MPGLTIGDTIPDLEADSTHGRLKLHDYISDSWIIIFSHPGDFTPVCTTELGKMAAYAKEFDKRGVKLVGLSCDDMKSHKEWIKDIEAYTSGCKVTYPILADPNREIIKQLNMVDPDEKDSSGKPLPSRALHIVGPDKKVKLSFLYPASTGRNMDEVVRVLESLQKAAKHKVATPANWKPGDPVVISPSVSNEQAKEMFPQGYETADLPSKKDYLRFTKSIPTPSSIFFKLLILTLLQLQILPTLTLSLSLCRTSCGNIAINYPFGLDDGCGAPQFRHMFNCTINDLFFTTPSGVYKVQSINYDKKTMVIYDPAMSTCSILQPHHDFAMTDIQSVIIPPSPDTIFALLNCSIDSPVLNHYKNLCFNFSGHSCDELYGSCNAFRLFHLLTNSSPPCCFTGYDTVKYMSMNILDCTHYTTVINGDNLKGIGPLDWVYGIKLSFTVADTGCELCAESGGTCGFDTETVGFACLCSTSTNSSRECGKASWNFLKEKSKPN
;
A
#
# COMPACT_ATOMS: atom_id res chain seq x y z
N MET A 1 -32.31 8.48 17.90
CA MET A 1 -32.48 7.12 17.34
C MET A 1 -31.14 6.43 17.47
N PRO A 2 -31.07 5.12 17.78
CA PRO A 2 -29.81 4.40 17.58
C PRO A 2 -29.37 4.63 16.14
N GLY A 3 -28.07 4.88 15.93
CA GLY A 3 -27.51 5.16 14.62
C GLY A 3 -27.75 4.01 13.63
N LEU A 4 -27.73 4.31 12.33
CA LEU A 4 -27.87 3.34 11.26
C LEU A 4 -26.80 2.24 11.35
N THR A 5 -27.22 0.97 11.36
CA THR A 5 -26.33 -0.21 11.47
C THR A 5 -26.40 -1.13 10.25
N ILE A 6 -25.51 -2.12 10.17
CA ILE A 6 -25.50 -3.09 9.08
C ILE A 6 -26.81 -3.90 9.08
N GLY A 7 -27.48 -3.97 7.93
CA GLY A 7 -28.75 -4.66 7.76
C GLY A 7 -29.99 -3.78 7.89
N ASP A 8 -29.84 -2.56 8.42
CA ASP A 8 -30.92 -1.59 8.49
C ASP A 8 -31.29 -1.07 7.09
N THR A 9 -32.59 -0.84 6.88
CA THR A 9 -33.09 -0.21 5.66
C THR A 9 -32.87 1.29 5.77
N ILE A 10 -32.23 1.89 4.77
CA ILE A 10 -32.02 3.33 4.77
C ILE A 10 -33.35 4.08 4.64
N PRO A 11 -33.50 5.27 5.23
CA PRO A 11 -34.70 6.10 5.06
C PRO A 11 -34.94 6.45 3.58
N ASP A 12 -36.20 6.50 3.16
CA ASP A 12 -36.58 6.96 1.83
C ASP A 12 -36.65 8.48 1.79
N LEU A 13 -35.47 9.08 1.63
CA LEU A 13 -35.26 10.52 1.69
C LEU A 13 -35.59 11.19 0.36
N GLU A 14 -36.11 12.41 0.43
CA GLU A 14 -36.29 13.28 -0.74
C GLU A 14 -35.52 14.59 -0.52
N ALA A 15 -34.66 14.95 -1.48
CA ALA A 15 -33.78 16.11 -1.34
C ALA A 15 -33.46 16.75 -2.69
N ASP A 16 -33.14 18.04 -2.66
CA ASP A 16 -32.58 18.73 -3.83
C ASP A 16 -31.13 18.29 -4.07
N SER A 17 -30.79 18.05 -5.33
CA SER A 17 -29.44 17.65 -5.75
C SER A 17 -28.95 18.47 -6.94
N THR A 18 -27.65 18.37 -7.23
CA THR A 18 -27.04 18.95 -8.43
C THR A 18 -27.66 18.45 -9.74
N HIS A 19 -28.39 17.34 -9.70
CA HIS A 19 -29.10 16.74 -10.83
C HIS A 19 -30.63 16.92 -10.75
N GLY A 20 -31.10 17.85 -9.92
CA GLY A 20 -32.53 18.07 -9.65
C GLY A 20 -33.00 17.34 -8.39
N ARG A 21 -34.30 17.41 -8.13
CA ARG A 21 -34.90 16.79 -6.94
C ARG A 21 -34.85 15.27 -7.07
N LEU A 22 -34.38 14.60 -6.01
CA LEU A 22 -34.08 13.18 -6.00
C LEU A 22 -34.80 12.51 -4.83
N LYS A 23 -35.51 11.42 -5.11
CA LYS A 23 -36.03 10.50 -4.12
C LYS A 23 -35.15 9.26 -4.04
N LEU A 24 -34.62 8.97 -2.85
CA LEU A 24 -33.45 8.10 -2.69
C LEU A 24 -33.73 6.66 -3.09
N HIS A 25 -34.86 6.07 -2.69
CA HIS A 25 -35.16 4.68 -3.06
C HIS A 25 -35.44 4.53 -4.56
N ASP A 26 -36.08 5.51 -5.17
CA ASP A 26 -36.34 5.54 -6.62
C ASP A 26 -35.02 5.65 -7.40
N TYR A 27 -34.10 6.51 -6.93
CA TYR A 27 -32.78 6.65 -7.54
C TYR A 27 -31.95 5.37 -7.42
N ILE A 28 -32.03 4.67 -6.29
CA ILE A 28 -31.36 3.37 -6.11
C ILE A 28 -31.95 2.35 -7.09
N SER A 29 -33.29 2.25 -7.15
CA SER A 29 -34.01 1.22 -7.93
C SER A 29 -33.39 -0.17 -7.63
N ASP A 30 -33.01 -0.96 -8.63
CA ASP A 30 -32.42 -2.29 -8.44
C ASP A 30 -30.87 -2.29 -8.42
N SER A 31 -30.25 -1.11 -8.28
CA SER A 31 -28.80 -0.96 -8.26
C SER A 31 -28.22 -0.97 -6.85
N TRP A 32 -26.92 -1.24 -6.73
CA TRP A 32 -26.18 -0.88 -5.52
C TRP A 32 -25.99 0.64 -5.49
N ILE A 33 -25.82 1.21 -4.30
CA ILE A 33 -25.48 2.63 -4.16
C ILE A 33 -24.39 2.83 -3.10
N ILE A 34 -23.55 3.82 -3.34
CA ILE A 34 -22.64 4.38 -2.34
C ILE A 34 -23.14 5.79 -2.02
N ILE A 35 -23.54 5.98 -0.77
CA ILE A 35 -23.94 7.27 -0.21
C ILE A 35 -22.76 7.77 0.62
N PHE A 36 -22.23 8.94 0.32
CA PHE A 36 -21.06 9.46 1.03
C PHE A 36 -21.21 10.93 1.36
N SER A 37 -20.77 11.32 2.55
CA SER A 37 -20.80 12.70 3.00
C SER A 37 -19.42 13.35 3.00
N HIS A 38 -19.40 14.68 3.01
CA HIS A 38 -18.20 15.48 3.22
C HIS A 38 -18.51 16.71 4.09
N PRO A 39 -17.60 17.13 4.98
CA PRO A 39 -17.86 18.21 5.94
C PRO A 39 -18.33 19.54 5.34
N GLY A 40 -17.76 19.93 4.21
CA GLY A 40 -18.16 21.16 3.52
C GLY A 40 -17.48 21.36 2.19
N ASP A 41 -18.15 22.09 1.31
CA ASP A 41 -17.62 22.57 0.04
C ASP A 41 -16.43 23.53 0.25
N PHE A 42 -15.62 23.72 -0.79
CA PHE A 42 -14.45 24.61 -0.77
C PHE A 42 -13.41 24.26 0.32
N THR A 43 -13.34 22.99 0.72
CA THR A 43 -12.33 22.50 1.68
C THR A 43 -11.32 21.56 0.99
N PRO A 44 -10.05 21.53 1.43
CA PRO A 44 -8.98 20.90 0.68
C PRO A 44 -9.14 19.38 0.55
N VAL A 45 -9.33 18.67 1.68
CA VAL A 45 -9.46 17.21 1.68
C VAL A 45 -10.74 16.77 0.95
N CYS A 46 -11.85 17.51 1.09
CA CYS A 46 -13.07 17.17 0.35
C CYS A 46 -12.87 17.33 -1.17
N THR A 47 -12.11 18.32 -1.60
CA THR A 47 -11.83 18.55 -3.03
C THR A 47 -11.02 17.40 -3.62
N THR A 48 -10.02 16.89 -2.88
CA THR A 48 -9.24 15.72 -3.32
C THR A 48 -10.10 14.44 -3.35
N GLU A 49 -10.96 14.23 -2.35
CA GLU A 49 -11.83 13.04 -2.27
C GLU A 49 -12.88 13.00 -3.37
N LEU A 50 -13.61 14.10 -3.61
CA LEU A 50 -14.63 14.14 -4.65
C LEU A 50 -14.00 14.08 -6.05
N GLY A 51 -12.79 14.63 -6.21
CA GLY A 51 -12.00 14.42 -7.41
C GLY A 51 -11.70 12.94 -7.68
N LYS A 52 -11.30 12.19 -6.64
CA LYS A 52 -11.11 10.74 -6.75
C LYS A 52 -12.42 9.98 -6.96
N MET A 53 -13.52 10.34 -6.30
CA MET A 53 -14.84 9.76 -6.59
C MET A 53 -15.22 9.95 -8.06
N ALA A 54 -14.98 11.13 -8.63
CA ALA A 54 -15.22 11.40 -10.05
C ALA A 54 -14.34 10.54 -10.97
N ALA A 55 -13.06 10.34 -10.62
CA ALA A 55 -12.14 9.47 -11.36
C ALA A 55 -12.59 7.99 -11.34
N TYR A 56 -13.15 7.53 -10.21
CA TYR A 56 -13.60 6.14 -10.04
C TYR A 56 -15.06 5.93 -10.45
N ALA A 57 -15.83 6.97 -10.77
CA ALA A 57 -17.26 6.87 -11.09
C ALA A 57 -17.56 5.84 -12.18
N LYS A 58 -16.75 5.80 -13.25
CA LYS A 58 -16.89 4.79 -14.31
C LYS A 58 -16.65 3.36 -13.83
N GLU A 59 -15.78 3.18 -12.84
CA GLU A 59 -15.44 1.87 -12.30
C GLU A 59 -16.55 1.33 -11.39
N PHE A 60 -17.21 2.23 -10.66
CA PHE A 60 -18.44 1.92 -9.91
C PHE A 60 -19.61 1.62 -10.84
N ASP A 61 -19.79 2.40 -11.91
CA ASP A 61 -20.85 2.20 -12.90
C ASP A 61 -20.75 0.83 -13.59
N LYS A 62 -19.54 0.41 -14.01
CA LYS A 62 -19.29 -0.94 -14.54
C LYS A 62 -19.71 -2.08 -13.59
N ARG A 63 -19.74 -1.83 -12.28
CA ARG A 63 -20.17 -2.78 -11.24
C ARG A 63 -21.64 -2.64 -10.87
N GLY A 64 -22.40 -1.81 -11.61
CA GLY A 64 -23.81 -1.55 -11.35
C GLY A 64 -24.04 -0.77 -10.05
N VAL A 65 -23.11 0.13 -9.71
CA VAL A 65 -23.14 0.92 -8.48
C VAL A 65 -23.34 2.39 -8.80
N LYS A 66 -24.40 2.96 -8.24
CA LYS A 66 -24.67 4.40 -8.27
C LYS A 66 -23.92 5.11 -7.15
N LEU A 67 -23.60 6.38 -7.38
CA LEU A 67 -22.99 7.24 -6.38
C LEU A 67 -23.95 8.38 -6.03
N VAL A 68 -23.89 8.82 -4.77
CA VAL A 68 -24.52 10.07 -4.32
C VAL A 68 -23.69 10.71 -3.20
N GLY A 69 -23.28 11.96 -3.42
CA GLY A 69 -22.62 12.80 -2.43
C GLY A 69 -23.62 13.56 -1.57
N LEU A 70 -23.17 14.08 -0.42
CA LEU A 70 -24.01 14.81 0.53
C LEU A 70 -23.16 15.79 1.36
N SER A 71 -23.55 17.06 1.45
CA SER A 71 -23.10 17.93 2.54
C SER A 71 -24.21 18.87 2.99
N CYS A 72 -23.89 19.73 3.96
CA CYS A 72 -24.80 20.71 4.51
C CYS A 72 -24.79 22.06 3.79
N ASP A 73 -24.02 22.18 2.70
CA ASP A 73 -23.97 23.39 1.88
C ASP A 73 -25.20 23.49 0.96
N ASP A 74 -25.39 24.67 0.36
CA ASP A 74 -26.50 24.92 -0.55
C ASP A 74 -26.20 24.51 -2.00
N MET A 75 -27.25 24.45 -2.83
CA MET A 75 -27.14 24.05 -4.23
C MET A 75 -26.23 24.97 -5.07
N LYS A 76 -26.14 26.24 -4.70
CA LYS A 76 -25.31 27.22 -5.42
C LYS A 76 -23.84 26.92 -5.13
N SER A 77 -23.50 26.67 -3.87
CA SER A 77 -22.18 26.25 -3.42
C SER A 77 -21.72 25.00 -4.18
N HIS A 78 -22.53 23.93 -4.20
CA HIS A 78 -22.17 22.69 -4.89
C HIS A 78 -21.84 22.91 -6.37
N LYS A 79 -22.66 23.69 -7.09
CA LYS A 79 -22.48 23.93 -8.53
C LYS A 79 -21.23 24.72 -8.85
N GLU A 80 -20.87 25.69 -8.00
CA GLU A 80 -19.62 26.44 -8.16
C GLU A 80 -18.42 25.57 -7.77
N TRP A 81 -18.49 24.86 -6.65
CA TRP A 81 -17.38 24.04 -6.15
C TRP A 81 -17.06 22.83 -7.03
N ILE A 82 -18.04 22.26 -7.74
CA ILE A 82 -17.81 21.22 -8.76
C ILE A 82 -16.75 21.68 -9.79
N LYS A 83 -16.72 22.97 -10.15
CA LYS A 83 -15.74 23.49 -11.09
C LYS A 83 -14.31 23.37 -10.53
N ASP A 84 -14.12 23.61 -9.24
CA ASP A 84 -12.82 23.48 -8.57
C ASP A 84 -12.38 22.01 -8.48
N ILE A 85 -13.31 21.10 -8.17
CA ILE A 85 -13.06 19.66 -8.14
C ILE A 85 -12.56 19.17 -9.52
N GLU A 86 -13.26 19.55 -10.58
CA GLU A 86 -12.94 19.16 -11.95
C GLU A 86 -11.67 19.85 -12.47
N ALA A 87 -11.36 21.05 -12.00
CA ALA A 87 -10.10 21.73 -12.31
C ALA A 87 -8.91 21.00 -11.64
N TYR A 88 -9.03 20.68 -10.34
CA TYR A 88 -8.00 19.97 -9.59
C TYR A 88 -7.75 18.56 -10.14
N THR A 89 -8.83 17.81 -10.43
CA THR A 89 -8.73 16.46 -11.02
C THR A 89 -9.01 16.52 -12.52
N SER A 90 -8.09 17.14 -13.24
CA SER A 90 -8.18 17.36 -14.68
C SER A 90 -8.52 16.07 -15.45
N GLY A 91 -9.51 16.15 -16.33
CA GLY A 91 -9.98 15.02 -17.14
C GLY A 91 -11.08 14.17 -16.49
N CYS A 92 -11.44 14.43 -15.24
CA CYS A 92 -12.54 13.77 -14.54
C CYS A 92 -13.72 14.74 -14.37
N LYS A 93 -14.95 14.24 -14.58
CA LYS A 93 -16.20 15.01 -14.43
C LYS A 93 -17.03 14.46 -13.28
N VAL A 94 -17.60 15.36 -12.48
CA VAL A 94 -18.51 14.99 -11.39
C VAL A 94 -19.86 14.63 -12.02
N THR A 95 -20.07 13.33 -12.24
CA THR A 95 -21.24 12.78 -12.94
C THR A 95 -22.32 12.25 -12.00
N TYR A 96 -22.07 12.29 -10.69
CA TYR A 96 -23.00 11.86 -9.67
C TYR A 96 -23.67 13.06 -8.98
N PRO A 97 -24.91 12.89 -8.46
CA PRO A 97 -25.58 13.93 -7.69
C PRO A 97 -24.90 14.19 -6.35
N ILE A 98 -24.89 15.45 -5.94
CA ILE A 98 -24.57 15.89 -4.58
C ILE A 98 -25.86 16.46 -3.98
N LEU A 99 -26.32 15.88 -2.87
CA LEU A 99 -27.50 16.32 -2.12
C LEU A 99 -27.15 17.50 -1.24
N ALA A 100 -28.04 18.48 -1.19
CA ALA A 100 -27.96 19.60 -0.27
C ALA A 100 -28.79 19.33 0.99
N ASP A 101 -28.16 19.37 2.17
CA ASP A 101 -28.82 19.22 3.48
C ASP A 101 -28.60 20.45 4.38
N PRO A 102 -29.03 21.66 3.99
CA PRO A 102 -28.86 22.86 4.81
C PRO A 102 -29.63 22.78 6.14
N ASN A 103 -30.59 21.86 6.28
CA ASN A 103 -31.35 21.67 7.51
C ASN A 103 -30.71 20.63 8.46
N ARG A 104 -29.70 19.89 8.01
CA ARG A 104 -28.97 18.88 8.79
C ARG A 104 -29.85 17.71 9.20
N GLU A 105 -30.93 17.44 8.47
CA GLU A 105 -31.89 16.39 8.81
C GLU A 105 -31.53 15.08 8.12
N ILE A 106 -30.92 15.14 6.93
CA ILE A 106 -30.48 13.95 6.19
C ILE A 106 -29.26 13.33 6.89
N ILE A 107 -28.27 14.15 7.27
CA ILE A 107 -27.06 13.65 7.93
C ILE A 107 -27.38 12.98 9.28
N LYS A 108 -28.40 13.45 10.01
CA LYS A 108 -28.86 12.82 11.26
C LYS A 108 -29.52 11.48 11.00
N GLN A 109 -30.42 11.41 10.00
CA GLN A 109 -31.14 10.19 9.65
C GLN A 109 -30.22 9.11 9.08
N LEU A 110 -29.17 9.51 8.37
CA LEU A 110 -28.14 8.60 7.87
C LEU A 110 -27.01 8.33 8.88
N ASN A 111 -27.06 8.88 10.09
CA ASN A 111 -26.00 8.71 11.10
C ASN A 111 -24.60 9.13 10.60
N MET A 112 -24.53 10.25 9.90
CA MET A 112 -23.32 10.81 9.28
C MET A 112 -22.81 12.07 9.99
N VAL A 113 -23.30 12.39 11.19
CA VAL A 113 -22.91 13.60 11.94
C VAL A 113 -21.47 13.47 12.46
N ASP A 114 -20.66 14.52 12.33
CA ASP A 114 -19.38 14.63 13.02
C ASP A 114 -19.61 15.13 14.46
N PRO A 115 -19.05 14.46 15.49
CA PRO A 115 -19.27 14.85 16.88
C PRO A 115 -18.60 16.19 17.24
N ASP A 116 -17.50 16.53 16.57
CA ASP A 116 -16.62 17.64 16.97
C ASP A 116 -16.74 18.83 16.01
N GLU A 117 -16.99 18.57 14.72
CA GLU A 117 -17.03 19.61 13.69
C GLU A 117 -18.37 20.35 13.63
N LYS A 118 -18.28 21.68 13.63
CA LYS A 118 -19.43 22.59 13.56
C LYS A 118 -19.16 23.73 12.58
N ASP A 119 -20.23 24.23 11.95
CA ASP A 119 -20.15 25.45 11.16
C ASP A 119 -19.94 26.68 12.04
N SER A 120 -19.71 27.84 11.41
CA SER A 120 -19.54 29.13 12.09
C SER A 120 -20.73 29.55 12.95
N SER A 121 -21.91 28.95 12.73
CA SER A 121 -23.13 29.16 13.51
C SER A 121 -23.30 28.11 14.63
N GLY A 122 -22.31 27.24 14.84
CA GLY A 122 -22.33 26.19 15.85
C GLY A 122 -23.21 24.98 15.52
N LYS A 123 -23.68 24.86 14.26
CA LYS A 123 -24.48 23.70 13.82
C LYS A 123 -23.58 22.54 13.41
N PRO A 124 -24.00 21.29 13.63
CA PRO A 124 -23.19 20.12 13.28
C PRO A 124 -22.95 20.02 11.77
N LEU A 125 -21.76 19.56 11.41
CA LEU A 125 -21.38 19.18 10.05
C LEU A 125 -21.37 17.65 9.92
N PRO A 126 -21.43 17.11 8.69
CA PRO A 126 -21.26 15.69 8.51
C PRO A 126 -19.79 15.29 8.64
N SER A 127 -19.56 14.09 9.16
CA SER A 127 -18.26 13.41 9.08
C SER A 127 -17.99 12.93 7.66
N ARG A 128 -16.83 12.31 7.41
CA ARG A 128 -16.52 11.63 6.13
C ARG A 128 -17.11 10.22 6.11
N ALA A 129 -18.42 10.14 6.33
CA ALA A 129 -19.15 8.88 6.32
C ALA A 129 -19.37 8.36 4.89
N LEU A 130 -19.44 7.04 4.75
CA LEU A 130 -19.80 6.37 3.51
C LEU A 130 -20.59 5.11 3.84
N HIS A 131 -21.74 4.92 3.21
CA HIS A 131 -22.56 3.71 3.31
C HIS A 131 -22.64 3.03 1.95
N ILE A 132 -22.30 1.75 1.91
CA ILE A 132 -22.57 0.87 0.77
C ILE A 132 -23.91 0.19 1.04
N VAL A 133 -24.88 0.42 0.16
CA VAL A 133 -26.25 -0.06 0.31
C VAL A 133 -26.60 -0.98 -0.86
N GLY A 134 -27.21 -2.12 -0.55
CA GLY A 134 -27.63 -3.10 -1.54
C GLY A 134 -28.91 -2.70 -2.28
N PRO A 135 -29.27 -3.42 -3.35
CA PRO A 135 -30.54 -3.23 -4.07
C PRO A 135 -31.77 -3.38 -3.17
N ASP A 136 -31.64 -4.16 -2.10
CA ASP A 136 -32.66 -4.34 -1.04
C ASP A 136 -32.78 -3.14 -0.09
N LYS A 137 -32.13 -2.01 -0.40
CA LYS A 137 -32.10 -0.76 0.38
C LYS A 137 -31.49 -0.90 1.77
N LYS A 138 -30.78 -2.00 2.03
CA LYS A 138 -30.14 -2.27 3.32
C LYS A 138 -28.67 -1.91 3.31
N VAL A 139 -28.19 -1.33 4.40
CA VAL A 139 -26.77 -1.06 4.62
C VAL A 139 -26.00 -2.37 4.66
N LYS A 140 -24.94 -2.47 3.86
CA LYS A 140 -24.05 -3.63 3.78
C LYS A 140 -22.71 -3.38 4.44
N LEU A 141 -22.23 -2.13 4.37
CA LEU A 141 -20.99 -1.70 4.99
C LEU A 141 -21.03 -0.19 5.20
N SER A 142 -20.39 0.28 6.26
CA SER A 142 -20.19 1.69 6.55
C SER A 142 -18.74 2.00 6.87
N PHE A 143 -18.22 3.10 6.34
CA PHE A 143 -16.99 3.75 6.79
C PHE A 143 -17.35 5.04 7.52
N LEU A 144 -16.70 5.30 8.66
CA LEU A 144 -16.84 6.54 9.43
C LEU A 144 -15.44 7.10 9.67
N TYR A 145 -15.07 8.09 8.87
CA TYR A 145 -13.80 8.80 8.98
C TYR A 145 -14.04 10.20 9.56
N PRO A 146 -13.15 10.71 10.43
CA PRO A 146 -13.23 12.10 10.88
C PRO A 146 -12.92 13.06 9.72
N ALA A 147 -13.27 14.33 9.88
CA ALA A 147 -12.94 15.37 8.90
C ALA A 147 -11.44 15.48 8.58
N SER A 148 -10.56 15.09 9.50
CA SER A 148 -9.10 15.13 9.34
C SER A 148 -8.51 14.04 8.44
N THR A 149 -9.24 12.94 8.17
CA THR A 149 -8.67 11.76 7.48
C THR A 149 -9.40 11.50 6.16
N GLY A 150 -8.72 11.76 5.04
CA GLY A 150 -9.23 11.41 3.71
C GLY A 150 -9.39 9.90 3.51
N ARG A 151 -10.47 9.50 2.82
CA ARG A 151 -10.83 8.10 2.55
C ARG A 151 -9.95 7.48 1.46
N ASN A 152 -9.72 6.19 1.58
CA ASN A 152 -9.05 5.39 0.55
C ASN A 152 -10.08 4.80 -0.44
N MET A 153 -10.10 5.29 -1.69
CA MET A 153 -11.05 4.81 -2.70
C MET A 153 -10.78 3.38 -3.19
N ASP A 154 -9.53 2.93 -3.18
CA ASP A 154 -9.19 1.55 -3.55
C ASP A 154 -9.82 0.55 -2.57
N GLU A 155 -9.86 0.91 -1.28
CA GLU A 155 -10.53 0.09 -0.28
C GLU A 155 -12.04 0.04 -0.51
N VAL A 156 -12.68 1.16 -0.89
CA VAL A 156 -14.11 1.20 -1.23
C VAL A 156 -14.43 0.26 -2.39
N VAL A 157 -13.60 0.25 -3.45
CA VAL A 157 -13.76 -0.67 -4.58
C VAL A 157 -13.56 -2.13 -4.13
N ARG A 158 -12.52 -2.40 -3.34
CA ARG A 158 -12.19 -3.75 -2.87
C ARG A 158 -13.32 -4.35 -2.03
N VAL A 159 -13.86 -3.60 -1.06
CA VAL A 159 -14.97 -4.08 -0.23
C VAL A 159 -16.27 -4.21 -1.01
N LEU A 160 -16.51 -3.35 -2.00
CA LEU A 160 -17.66 -3.50 -2.89
C LEU A 160 -17.61 -4.83 -3.66
N GLU A 161 -16.45 -5.18 -4.22
CA GLU A 161 -16.29 -6.47 -4.90
C GLU A 161 -16.47 -7.66 -3.95
N SER A 162 -15.95 -7.56 -2.71
CA SER A 162 -16.17 -8.55 -1.66
C SER A 162 -17.66 -8.74 -1.39
N LEU A 163 -18.40 -7.65 -1.15
CA LEU A 163 -19.84 -7.68 -0.87
C LEU A 163 -20.63 -8.31 -2.02
N GLN A 164 -20.35 -7.91 -3.26
CA GLN A 164 -21.02 -8.44 -4.43
C GLN A 164 -20.70 -9.93 -4.65
N LYS A 165 -19.47 -10.36 -4.36
CA LYS A 165 -19.06 -11.77 -4.46
C LYS A 165 -19.73 -12.62 -3.38
N ALA A 166 -19.74 -12.15 -2.14
CA ALA A 166 -20.38 -12.82 -1.02
C ALA A 166 -21.89 -12.99 -1.25
N ALA A 167 -22.55 -11.96 -1.77
CA ALA A 167 -23.98 -11.99 -2.09
C ALA A 167 -24.34 -13.03 -3.17
N LYS A 168 -23.42 -13.32 -4.11
CA LYS A 168 -23.69 -14.24 -5.23
C LYS A 168 -23.29 -15.69 -4.97
N HIS A 169 -22.21 -15.94 -4.21
CA HIS A 169 -21.53 -17.24 -4.23
C HIS A 169 -21.45 -17.97 -2.89
N LYS A 170 -22.14 -17.50 -1.83
CA LYS A 170 -22.03 -18.05 -0.45
C LYS A 170 -20.58 -18.24 0.04
N VAL A 171 -19.72 -17.31 -0.36
CA VAL A 171 -18.31 -17.23 0.07
C VAL A 171 -18.11 -15.98 0.92
N ALA A 172 -17.01 -15.96 1.67
CA ALA A 172 -16.50 -14.79 2.39
C ALA A 172 -15.09 -14.49 1.90
N THR A 173 -14.70 -13.22 1.89
CA THR A 173 -13.32 -12.83 1.56
C THR A 173 -12.48 -12.78 2.84
N PRO A 174 -11.29 -13.41 2.88
CA PRO A 174 -10.42 -13.39 4.06
C PRO A 174 -9.83 -11.98 4.34
N ALA A 175 -9.11 -11.86 5.45
CA ALA A 175 -8.38 -10.64 5.80
C ALA A 175 -7.41 -10.24 4.68
N ASN A 176 -7.35 -8.93 4.39
CA ASN A 176 -6.50 -8.35 3.34
C ASN A 176 -6.74 -8.89 1.92
N TRP A 177 -7.85 -9.58 1.68
CA TRP A 177 -8.21 -10.15 0.38
C TRP A 177 -8.21 -9.10 -0.73
N LYS A 178 -7.59 -9.42 -1.86
CA LYS A 178 -7.66 -8.65 -3.11
C LYS A 178 -8.41 -9.43 -4.19
N PRO A 179 -8.98 -8.74 -5.19
CA PRO A 179 -9.59 -9.40 -6.34
C PRO A 179 -8.61 -10.39 -7.01
N GLY A 180 -9.00 -11.67 -7.04
CA GLY A 180 -8.18 -12.77 -7.55
C GLY A 180 -7.72 -13.75 -6.47
N ASP A 181 -7.59 -13.29 -5.22
CA ASP A 181 -7.17 -14.14 -4.11
C ASP A 181 -8.22 -15.20 -3.75
N PRO A 182 -7.81 -16.32 -3.13
CA PRO A 182 -8.71 -17.34 -2.61
C PRO A 182 -9.77 -16.76 -1.67
N VAL A 183 -10.98 -17.32 -1.75
CA VAL A 183 -12.11 -16.97 -0.87
C VAL A 183 -12.40 -18.12 0.08
N VAL A 184 -13.02 -17.80 1.21
CA VAL A 184 -13.42 -18.78 2.23
C VAL A 184 -14.85 -19.22 1.99
N ILE A 185 -15.11 -20.53 2.00
CA ILE A 185 -16.47 -21.07 1.92
C ILE A 185 -17.19 -20.77 3.23
N SER A 186 -18.39 -20.18 3.16
CA SER A 186 -19.16 -19.83 4.36
C SER A 186 -19.33 -21.04 5.28
N PRO A 187 -19.20 -20.88 6.62
CA PRO A 187 -19.45 -21.96 7.58
C PRO A 187 -20.88 -22.53 7.51
N SER A 188 -21.82 -21.78 6.93
CA SER A 188 -23.20 -22.24 6.71
C SER A 188 -23.35 -23.30 5.61
N VAL A 189 -22.32 -23.53 4.81
CA VAL A 189 -22.31 -24.51 3.72
C VAL A 189 -21.75 -25.84 4.25
N SER A 190 -22.53 -26.91 4.21
CA SER A 190 -22.05 -28.27 4.59
C SER A 190 -20.95 -28.78 3.66
N ASN A 191 -20.26 -29.86 4.04
CA ASN A 191 -19.20 -30.44 3.20
C ASN A 191 -19.76 -31.06 1.91
N GLU A 192 -20.96 -31.62 1.96
CA GLU A 192 -21.68 -32.16 0.82
C GLU A 192 -22.04 -31.04 -0.17
N GLN A 193 -22.61 -29.94 0.36
CA GLN A 193 -22.92 -28.76 -0.46
C GLN A 193 -21.67 -28.11 -1.03
N ALA A 194 -20.56 -28.07 -0.28
CA ALA A 194 -19.31 -27.49 -0.77
C ALA A 194 -18.76 -28.27 -1.98
N LYS A 195 -18.84 -29.61 -1.97
CA LYS A 195 -18.42 -30.45 -3.11
C LYS A 195 -19.25 -30.19 -4.37
N GLU A 196 -20.56 -29.95 -4.21
CA GLU A 196 -21.45 -29.62 -5.32
C GLU A 196 -21.24 -28.19 -5.83
N MET A 197 -21.11 -27.22 -4.91
CA MET A 197 -20.97 -25.79 -5.24
C MET A 197 -19.59 -25.42 -5.80
N PHE A 198 -18.55 -26.19 -5.46
CA PHE A 198 -17.16 -25.94 -5.85
C PHE A 198 -16.54 -27.18 -6.51
N PRO A 199 -17.01 -27.58 -7.71
CA PRO A 199 -16.54 -28.78 -8.42
C PRO A 199 -15.07 -28.69 -8.87
N GLN A 200 -14.52 -27.47 -8.96
CA GLN A 200 -13.09 -27.23 -9.18
C GLN A 200 -12.20 -27.66 -8.00
N GLY A 201 -12.81 -28.01 -6.87
CA GLY A 201 -12.12 -28.34 -5.63
C GLY A 201 -12.03 -27.15 -4.66
N TYR A 202 -11.81 -27.49 -3.39
CA TYR A 202 -11.52 -26.57 -2.30
C TYR A 202 -10.54 -27.22 -1.34
N GLU A 203 -9.75 -26.40 -0.66
CA GLU A 203 -8.75 -26.84 0.32
C GLU A 203 -9.30 -26.59 1.73
N THR A 204 -9.24 -27.60 2.59
CA THR A 204 -9.54 -27.46 4.03
C THR A 204 -8.22 -27.39 4.78
N ALA A 205 -8.00 -26.31 5.53
CA ALA A 205 -6.80 -26.18 6.36
C ALA A 205 -6.81 -27.21 7.51
N ASP A 206 -5.71 -27.94 7.71
CA ASP A 206 -5.55 -28.80 8.88
C ASP A 206 -5.24 -27.94 10.12
N LEU A 207 -6.18 -27.92 11.06
CA LEU A 207 -6.11 -27.10 12.26
C LEU A 207 -6.00 -27.98 13.52
N PRO A 208 -5.36 -27.51 14.61
CA PRO A 208 -5.27 -28.26 15.87
C PRO A 208 -6.62 -28.70 16.44
N SER A 209 -7.67 -27.92 16.20
CA SER A 209 -9.04 -28.24 16.64
C SER A 209 -9.70 -29.41 15.89
N LYS A 210 -9.12 -29.86 14.77
CA LYS A 210 -9.66 -30.88 13.86
C LYS A 210 -11.07 -30.56 13.36
N LYS A 211 -11.40 -29.28 13.27
CA LYS A 211 -12.66 -28.77 12.69
C LYS A 211 -12.42 -28.26 11.28
N ASP A 212 -13.28 -28.68 10.35
CA ASP A 212 -13.16 -28.37 8.91
C ASP A 212 -13.82 -27.04 8.51
N TYR A 213 -13.76 -26.02 9.37
CA TYR A 213 -14.45 -24.75 9.10
C TYR A 213 -13.67 -23.82 8.17
N LEU A 214 -12.34 -23.95 8.12
CA LEU A 214 -11.48 -23.07 7.34
C LEU A 214 -11.21 -23.70 5.97
N ARG A 215 -12.11 -23.41 5.02
CA ARG A 215 -12.10 -23.97 3.67
C ARG A 215 -11.89 -22.87 2.64
N PHE A 216 -10.88 -22.99 1.81
CA PHE A 216 -10.53 -22.05 0.75
C PHE A 216 -10.87 -22.60 -0.63
N THR A 217 -11.35 -21.75 -1.52
CA THR A 217 -11.57 -22.10 -2.93
C THR A 217 -11.11 -20.98 -3.83
N LYS A 218 -10.55 -21.33 -4.99
CA LYS A 218 -10.19 -20.37 -6.03
C LYS A 218 -11.48 -19.75 -6.56
N SER A 219 -11.45 -18.43 -6.75
CA SER A 219 -12.68 -17.72 -7.09
C SER A 219 -13.24 -18.18 -8.44
N ILE A 220 -14.53 -18.50 -8.47
CA ILE A 220 -15.25 -18.90 -9.69
C ILE A 220 -15.10 -17.77 -10.71
N PRO A 221 -14.62 -18.03 -11.93
CA PRO A 221 -14.54 -17.00 -12.97
C PRO A 221 -15.95 -16.47 -13.25
N THR A 222 -16.10 -15.15 -13.25
CA THR A 222 -17.35 -14.47 -13.60
C THR A 222 -17.78 -14.82 -15.03
N PRO A 223 -19.10 -14.83 -15.33
CA PRO A 223 -19.61 -15.29 -16.63
C PRO A 223 -19.21 -14.43 -17.83
N SER A 224 -18.48 -13.32 -17.66
CA SER A 224 -17.93 -12.52 -18.76
C SER A 224 -16.70 -13.15 -19.44
N SER A 225 -16.08 -14.18 -18.85
CA SER A 225 -14.86 -14.81 -19.40
C SER A 225 -15.15 -15.94 -20.41
N ILE A 226 -16.40 -16.41 -20.52
CA ILE A 226 -16.76 -17.57 -21.35
C ILE A 226 -16.87 -17.19 -22.84
N PHE A 227 -17.17 -15.93 -23.16
CA PHE A 227 -17.30 -15.47 -24.55
C PHE A 227 -15.97 -15.20 -25.27
N PHE A 228 -14.86 -15.04 -24.54
CA PHE A 228 -13.56 -14.70 -25.15
C PHE A 228 -12.74 -15.92 -25.59
N LYS A 229 -13.07 -17.12 -25.06
CA LYS A 229 -12.35 -18.37 -25.39
C LYS A 229 -12.79 -19.02 -26.70
N LEU A 230 -13.92 -18.60 -27.28
CA LEU A 230 -14.42 -19.19 -28.54
C LEU A 230 -13.85 -18.51 -29.79
N LEU A 231 -13.27 -17.30 -29.67
CA LEU A 231 -12.78 -16.52 -30.82
C LEU A 231 -11.29 -16.77 -31.16
N ILE A 232 -10.53 -17.38 -30.25
CA ILE A 232 -9.09 -17.62 -30.42
C ILE A 232 -8.78 -18.98 -31.05
N LEU A 233 -9.76 -19.88 -31.18
CA LEU A 233 -9.55 -21.21 -31.75
C LEU A 233 -9.49 -21.26 -33.29
N THR A 234 -9.73 -20.15 -33.99
CA THR A 234 -9.81 -20.12 -35.47
C THR A 234 -8.62 -19.44 -36.16
N LEU A 235 -7.58 -19.02 -35.44
CA LEU A 235 -6.46 -18.24 -36.01
C LEU A 235 -5.07 -18.86 -35.85
N LEU A 236 -4.96 -20.13 -35.46
CA LEU A 236 -3.67 -20.83 -35.35
C LEU A 236 -3.46 -21.85 -36.48
N GLN A 237 -3.49 -21.40 -37.72
CA GLN A 237 -2.81 -22.07 -38.83
C GLN A 237 -2.10 -21.02 -39.69
N LEU A 238 -0.86 -20.68 -39.32
CA LEU A 238 0.30 -20.62 -40.22
C LEU A 238 1.48 -19.96 -39.48
N GLN A 239 2.55 -20.74 -39.31
CA GLN A 239 3.97 -20.42 -39.53
C GLN A 239 4.85 -21.11 -38.48
N ILE A 240 5.49 -22.18 -38.96
CA ILE A 240 6.58 -22.88 -38.31
C ILE A 240 7.88 -22.28 -38.87
N LEU A 241 8.72 -21.70 -38.00
CA LEU A 241 10.18 -21.61 -38.19
C LEU A 241 10.83 -21.62 -36.79
N PRO A 242 12.04 -22.18 -36.62
CA PRO A 242 12.55 -22.65 -35.34
C PRO A 242 13.18 -21.50 -34.57
N THR A 243 12.64 -21.18 -33.39
CA THR A 243 13.34 -20.33 -32.43
C THR A 243 14.15 -21.20 -31.48
N LEU A 244 15.46 -20.91 -31.45
CA LEU A 244 16.43 -21.48 -30.54
C LEU A 244 15.89 -21.56 -29.10
N THR A 245 16.09 -22.71 -28.47
CA THR A 245 15.89 -22.92 -27.04
C THR A 245 16.92 -22.10 -26.27
N LEU A 246 16.53 -20.90 -25.81
CA LEU A 246 17.19 -20.23 -24.69
C LEU A 246 16.57 -20.77 -23.41
N SER A 247 17.40 -21.36 -22.56
CA SER A 247 17.04 -21.74 -21.20
C SER A 247 16.61 -20.50 -20.42
N LEU A 248 15.32 -20.39 -20.12
CA LEU A 248 14.76 -19.33 -19.27
C LEU A 248 15.16 -19.61 -17.81
N SER A 249 15.97 -18.74 -17.23
CA SER A 249 16.01 -18.58 -15.77
C SER A 249 14.69 -17.97 -15.32
N LEU A 250 13.95 -18.66 -14.46
CA LEU A 250 12.59 -18.28 -14.03
C LEU A 250 12.55 -16.97 -13.21
N CYS A 251 13.67 -16.59 -12.59
CA CYS A 251 13.82 -15.38 -11.78
C CYS A 251 14.84 -14.42 -12.38
N ARG A 252 14.54 -13.12 -12.33
CA ARG A 252 15.48 -12.08 -12.71
C ARG A 252 16.61 -11.96 -11.68
N THR A 253 17.84 -12.03 -12.17
CA THR A 253 19.08 -11.98 -11.35
C THR A 253 19.76 -10.62 -11.33
N SER A 254 19.24 -9.63 -12.07
CA SER A 254 19.76 -8.27 -12.07
C SER A 254 18.70 -7.22 -12.45
N CYS A 255 18.90 -5.99 -11.98
CA CYS A 255 18.15 -4.82 -12.40
C CYS A 255 19.14 -3.70 -12.74
N GLY A 256 19.30 -3.40 -14.03
CA GLY A 256 20.40 -2.57 -14.50
C GLY A 256 21.74 -3.13 -14.06
N ASN A 257 22.49 -2.35 -13.27
CA ASN A 257 23.81 -2.74 -12.75
C ASN A 257 23.75 -3.41 -11.35
N ILE A 258 22.58 -3.58 -10.77
CA ILE A 258 22.43 -4.17 -9.43
C ILE A 258 22.08 -5.65 -9.56
N ALA A 259 22.92 -6.52 -8.98
CA ALA A 259 22.64 -7.94 -8.87
C ALA A 259 21.52 -8.18 -7.84
N ILE A 260 20.54 -9.00 -8.23
CA ILE A 260 19.41 -9.43 -7.40
C ILE A 260 19.65 -10.88 -7.01
N ASN A 261 20.04 -11.08 -5.75
CA ASN A 261 20.28 -12.38 -5.15
C ASN A 261 19.35 -12.55 -3.94
N TYR A 262 19.23 -13.79 -3.48
CA TYR A 262 18.55 -14.09 -2.22
C TYR A 262 19.13 -13.22 -1.08
N PRO A 263 18.29 -12.57 -0.25
CA PRO A 263 16.87 -12.83 -0.04
C PRO A 263 15.91 -12.01 -0.92
N PHE A 264 16.43 -11.17 -1.80
CA PHE A 264 15.59 -10.32 -2.64
C PHE A 264 15.10 -11.06 -3.88
N GLY A 265 13.92 -10.69 -4.35
CA GLY A 265 13.33 -11.19 -5.58
C GLY A 265 12.43 -10.11 -6.18
N LEU A 266 12.45 -10.00 -7.50
CA LEU A 266 11.63 -9.02 -8.24
C LEU A 266 10.36 -9.65 -8.80
N ASP A 267 10.46 -10.90 -9.22
CA ASP A 267 9.36 -11.64 -9.80
C ASP A 267 8.63 -12.44 -8.72
N ASP A 268 7.32 -12.62 -8.90
CA ASP A 268 6.50 -13.38 -7.95
C ASP A 268 7.00 -14.82 -7.83
N GLY A 269 7.18 -15.26 -6.59
CA GLY A 269 7.73 -16.58 -6.25
C GLY A 269 9.26 -16.64 -6.18
N CYS A 270 9.98 -15.55 -6.45
CA CYS A 270 11.44 -15.48 -6.33
C CYS A 270 11.89 -14.79 -5.03
N GLY A 271 13.02 -15.21 -4.47
CA GLY A 271 13.56 -14.63 -3.24
C GLY A 271 12.83 -15.12 -1.98
N ALA A 272 12.99 -14.40 -0.87
CA ALA A 272 12.29 -14.73 0.38
C ALA A 272 10.95 -13.97 0.45
N PRO A 273 9.86 -14.64 0.89
CA PRO A 273 8.50 -14.09 0.82
C PRO A 273 8.31 -12.80 1.62
N GLN A 274 9.07 -12.60 2.69
CA GLN A 274 9.00 -11.38 3.50
C GLN A 274 9.52 -10.14 2.78
N PHE A 275 10.30 -10.29 1.70
CA PHE A 275 10.76 -9.17 0.86
C PHE A 275 9.89 -8.96 -0.39
N ARG A 276 8.81 -9.74 -0.54
CA ARG A 276 7.89 -9.66 -1.67
C ARG A 276 7.32 -8.24 -1.81
N HIS A 277 7.33 -7.71 -3.03
CA HIS A 277 6.84 -6.37 -3.39
C HIS A 277 7.56 -5.19 -2.70
N MET A 278 8.71 -5.41 -2.06
CA MET A 278 9.50 -4.31 -1.49
C MET A 278 10.35 -3.59 -2.54
N PHE A 279 10.58 -4.23 -3.68
CA PHE A 279 11.44 -3.72 -4.73
C PHE A 279 10.70 -3.60 -6.05
N ASN A 280 11.00 -2.52 -6.79
CA ASN A 280 10.52 -2.32 -8.14
C ASN A 280 11.72 -2.07 -9.07
N CYS A 281 11.74 -2.74 -10.21
CA CYS A 281 12.81 -2.62 -11.19
C CYS A 281 12.30 -1.88 -12.42
N THR A 282 12.93 -0.76 -12.73
CA THR A 282 12.78 -0.07 -14.03
C THR A 282 13.83 -0.58 -15.02
N ILE A 283 13.94 0.03 -16.21
CA ILE A 283 14.87 -0.43 -17.25
C ILE A 283 16.33 -0.49 -16.72
N ASN A 284 16.75 0.51 -15.92
CA ASN A 284 18.13 0.63 -15.46
C ASN A 284 18.29 0.73 -13.93
N ASP A 285 17.22 1.05 -13.20
CA ASP A 285 17.31 1.40 -11.79
C ASP A 285 16.38 0.54 -10.94
N LEU A 286 16.94 0.05 -9.83
CA LEU A 286 16.23 -0.65 -8.78
C LEU A 286 15.76 0.35 -7.72
N PHE A 287 14.51 0.19 -7.28
CA PHE A 287 13.91 1.04 -6.26
C PHE A 287 13.38 0.22 -5.10
N PHE A 288 13.62 0.71 -3.88
CA PHE A 288 13.03 0.22 -2.65
C PHE A 288 11.77 1.05 -2.34
N THR A 289 10.65 0.39 -2.04
CA THR A 289 9.35 1.04 -1.85
C THR A 289 8.95 1.02 -0.38
N THR A 290 8.52 2.15 0.16
CA THR A 290 7.96 2.28 1.51
C THR A 290 6.62 3.04 1.44
N PRO A 291 5.86 3.16 2.55
CA PRO A 291 4.67 4.01 2.59
C PRO A 291 4.94 5.50 2.34
N SER A 292 6.15 5.97 2.63
CA SER A 292 6.54 7.38 2.45
C SER A 292 7.06 7.68 1.05
N GLY A 293 7.57 6.70 0.31
CA GLY A 293 8.12 6.96 -1.01
C GLY A 293 8.79 5.79 -1.69
N VAL A 294 9.50 6.12 -2.76
CA VAL A 294 10.23 5.18 -3.61
C VAL A 294 11.68 5.66 -3.69
N TYR A 295 12.60 4.83 -3.21
CA TYR A 295 13.99 5.19 -2.95
C TYR A 295 14.91 4.43 -3.89
N LYS A 296 15.80 5.14 -4.56
CA LYS A 296 16.72 4.50 -5.51
C LYS A 296 17.73 3.67 -4.73
N VAL A 297 17.84 2.38 -5.05
CA VAL A 297 18.89 1.53 -4.51
C VAL A 297 20.20 1.87 -5.21
N GLN A 298 21.22 2.24 -4.44
CA GLN A 298 22.54 2.57 -4.96
C GLN A 298 23.44 1.33 -5.00
N SER A 299 23.40 0.50 -3.97
CA SER A 299 24.20 -0.71 -3.88
C SER A 299 23.62 -1.71 -2.89
N ILE A 300 23.87 -3.01 -3.13
CA ILE A 300 23.53 -4.10 -2.22
C ILE A 300 24.81 -4.89 -1.92
N ASN A 301 25.07 -5.13 -0.65
CA ASN A 301 26.16 -5.98 -0.18
C ASN A 301 25.57 -7.19 0.56
N TYR A 302 25.54 -8.33 -0.12
CA TYR A 302 24.96 -9.57 0.41
C TYR A 302 25.80 -10.18 1.54
N ASP A 303 27.13 -10.05 1.49
CA ASP A 303 28.03 -10.58 2.53
C ASP A 303 27.85 -9.87 3.87
N LYS A 304 27.73 -8.54 3.83
CA LYS A 304 27.48 -7.69 5.01
C LYS A 304 26.00 -7.59 5.35
N LYS A 305 25.11 -8.13 4.51
CA LYS A 305 23.66 -8.00 4.60
C LYS A 305 23.20 -6.54 4.73
N THR A 306 23.79 -5.66 3.94
CA THR A 306 23.43 -4.22 3.92
C THR A 306 23.11 -3.74 2.52
N MET A 307 22.31 -2.69 2.44
CA MET A 307 21.92 -2.01 1.20
C MET A 307 21.96 -0.50 1.41
N VAL A 308 22.37 0.26 0.42
CA VAL A 308 22.32 1.72 0.46
C VAL A 308 21.25 2.22 -0.49
N ILE A 309 20.34 3.04 0.02
CA ILE A 309 19.33 3.74 -0.77
C ILE A 309 19.56 5.25 -0.73
N TYR A 310 19.04 5.94 -1.72
CA TYR A 310 19.04 7.39 -1.82
C TYR A 310 17.61 7.91 -1.84
N ASP A 311 17.30 8.83 -0.93
CA ASP A 311 16.05 9.57 -0.96
C ASP A 311 16.20 10.84 -1.82
N PRO A 312 15.45 10.98 -2.93
CA PRO A 312 15.43 12.23 -3.67
C PRO A 312 14.87 13.42 -2.88
N ALA A 313 14.10 13.19 -1.82
CA ALA A 313 13.47 14.22 -0.99
C ALA A 313 14.27 14.57 0.27
N MET A 314 15.43 13.93 0.53
CA MET A 314 16.32 14.38 1.60
C MET A 314 17.21 15.54 1.12
N SER A 315 17.48 16.49 2.01
CA SER A 315 18.42 17.56 1.67
C SER A 315 19.85 17.05 1.67
N THR A 316 20.74 17.73 0.95
CA THR A 316 22.18 17.45 0.91
C THR A 316 22.96 18.76 1.03
N CYS A 317 24.28 18.69 1.10
CA CYS A 317 25.13 19.87 1.20
C CYS A 317 24.92 20.89 0.05
N SER A 318 24.48 20.40 -1.11
CA SER A 318 24.31 21.17 -2.35
C SER A 318 22.85 21.48 -2.70
N ILE A 319 21.89 20.70 -2.18
CA ILE A 319 20.47 20.79 -2.56
C ILE A 319 19.62 20.80 -1.31
N LEU A 320 18.75 21.81 -1.18
CA LEU A 320 17.72 21.86 -0.16
C LEU A 320 16.43 21.26 -0.71
N GLN A 321 15.85 20.28 -0.02
CA GLN A 321 14.63 19.60 -0.43
C GLN A 321 13.45 19.96 0.47
N PRO A 322 12.20 19.95 -0.04
CA PRO A 322 11.04 20.29 0.78
C PRO A 322 10.81 19.25 1.89
N HIS A 323 9.95 19.62 2.85
CA HIS A 323 9.56 18.76 3.96
C HIS A 323 9.12 17.36 3.50
N HIS A 324 9.78 16.32 4.03
CA HIS A 324 9.48 14.92 3.74
C HIS A 324 9.76 14.06 4.98
N ASP A 325 8.92 13.05 5.19
CA ASP A 325 9.08 12.07 6.26
C ASP A 325 9.61 10.75 5.69
N PHE A 326 10.64 10.17 6.31
CA PHE A 326 11.05 8.80 6.01
C PHE A 326 10.32 7.81 6.91
N ALA A 327 9.30 7.15 6.37
CA ALA A 327 8.45 6.18 7.07
C ALA A 327 8.48 4.80 6.40
N MET A 328 8.56 3.74 7.20
CA MET A 328 8.52 2.35 6.76
C MET A 328 7.33 1.62 7.40
N THR A 329 6.87 0.53 6.79
CA THR A 329 5.89 -0.36 7.45
C THR A 329 6.50 -1.06 8.66
N ASP A 330 5.67 -1.60 9.55
CA ASP A 330 6.13 -2.37 10.71
C ASP A 330 7.07 -3.52 10.30
N ILE A 331 6.70 -4.27 9.26
CA ILE A 331 7.51 -5.39 8.73
C ILE A 331 8.86 -4.87 8.24
N GLN A 332 8.86 -3.83 7.41
CA GLN A 332 10.09 -3.25 6.86
C GLN A 332 11.01 -2.73 7.97
N SER A 333 10.45 -2.09 9.00
CA SER A 333 11.20 -1.57 10.14
C SER A 333 11.83 -2.67 11.02
N VAL A 334 11.43 -3.92 10.82
CA VAL A 334 11.98 -5.08 11.55
C VAL A 334 12.95 -5.87 10.67
N ILE A 335 12.60 -6.15 9.42
CA ILE A 335 13.40 -7.05 8.56
C ILE A 335 14.48 -6.34 7.75
N ILE A 336 14.32 -5.03 7.50
CA ILE A 336 15.25 -4.18 6.74
C ILE A 336 15.35 -2.76 7.31
N PRO A 337 15.56 -2.57 8.64
CA PRO A 337 15.68 -1.25 9.23
C PRO A 337 16.91 -0.49 8.71
N PRO A 338 16.90 0.85 8.76
CA PRO A 338 18.11 1.65 8.73
C PRO A 338 19.10 1.16 9.79
N SER A 339 20.33 0.99 9.33
CA SER A 339 21.45 0.56 10.12
C SER A 339 21.85 1.65 11.11
N PRO A 340 22.36 1.32 12.31
CA PRO A 340 22.76 2.31 13.31
C PRO A 340 23.85 3.30 12.85
N ASP A 341 24.58 2.98 11.79
CA ASP A 341 25.58 3.85 11.18
C ASP A 341 24.99 4.87 10.18
N THR A 342 23.67 4.84 9.98
CA THR A 342 22.92 5.89 9.30
C THR A 342 22.50 6.94 10.32
N ILE A 343 23.04 8.14 10.18
CA ILE A 343 22.72 9.27 11.05
C ILE A 343 21.70 10.15 10.34
N PHE A 344 20.59 10.44 11.03
CA PHE A 344 19.59 11.42 10.59
C PHE A 344 19.95 12.78 11.20
N ALA A 345 20.04 13.82 10.38
CA ALA A 345 20.17 15.19 10.85
C ALA A 345 18.86 15.92 10.57
N LEU A 346 18.20 16.36 11.63
CA LEU A 346 17.01 17.21 11.60
C LEU A 346 17.45 18.66 11.54
N LEU A 347 17.00 19.39 10.54
CA LEU A 347 17.48 20.72 10.20
C LEU A 347 16.37 21.76 10.29
N ASN A 348 16.78 22.98 10.64
CA ASN A 348 15.92 24.13 10.81
C ASN A 348 14.68 23.79 11.65
N CYS A 349 14.95 23.29 12.85
CA CYS A 349 13.96 22.96 13.85
C CYS A 349 13.57 24.19 14.67
N SER A 350 12.31 24.26 15.08
CA SER A 350 11.83 25.26 16.02
C SER A 350 12.56 25.15 17.36
N ILE A 351 12.76 26.27 18.05
CA ILE A 351 13.32 26.29 19.41
C ILE A 351 12.46 25.49 20.41
N ASP A 352 11.17 25.34 20.10
CA ASP A 352 10.19 24.62 20.92
C ASP A 352 10.07 23.14 20.53
N SER A 353 10.85 22.68 19.55
CA SER A 353 10.87 21.29 19.08
C SER A 353 10.98 20.29 20.25
N PRO A 354 10.18 19.19 20.24
CA PRO A 354 10.26 18.18 21.28
C PRO A 354 11.64 17.57 21.45
N VAL A 355 12.41 17.37 20.36
CA VAL A 355 13.77 16.80 20.42
C VAL A 355 14.81 17.77 20.95
N LEU A 356 14.52 19.07 21.04
CA LEU A 356 15.43 20.04 21.65
C LEU A 356 15.10 20.32 23.11
N ASN A 357 13.85 20.07 23.50
CA ASN A 357 13.35 20.28 24.85
C ASN A 357 13.15 18.96 25.59
N HIS A 358 11.96 18.37 25.48
CA HIS A 358 11.53 17.25 26.31
C HIS A 358 12.30 15.94 26.02
N TYR A 359 12.71 15.72 24.77
CA TYR A 359 13.40 14.52 24.30
C TYR A 359 14.83 14.80 23.86
N LYS A 360 15.52 15.74 24.52
CA LYS A 360 16.89 16.15 24.20
C LYS A 360 17.91 15.02 24.18
N ASN A 361 17.66 13.96 24.94
CA ASN A 361 18.48 12.75 24.98
C ASN A 361 18.46 11.93 23.68
N LEU A 362 17.51 12.18 22.79
CA LEU A 362 17.47 11.55 21.45
C LEU A 362 18.43 12.24 20.45
N CYS A 363 18.89 13.44 20.78
CA CYS A 363 19.91 14.13 20.00
C CYS A 363 21.31 13.78 20.51
N PHE A 364 22.23 13.50 19.59
CA PHE A 364 23.62 13.21 19.92
C PHE A 364 24.57 13.96 18.98
N ASN A 365 25.85 14.02 19.36
CA ASN A 365 26.91 14.40 18.44
C ASN A 365 27.53 13.11 17.89
N PHE A 366 27.86 13.08 16.60
CA PHE A 366 28.55 11.95 15.99
C PHE A 366 29.90 12.41 15.43
N SER A 367 30.95 11.61 15.66
CA SER A 367 32.29 11.81 15.08
C SER A 367 32.92 13.21 15.24
N GLY A 368 32.47 13.98 16.24
CA GLY A 368 32.94 15.34 16.50
C GLY A 368 32.24 16.43 15.66
N HIS A 369 31.25 16.07 14.86
CA HIS A 369 30.48 17.01 14.04
C HIS A 369 29.39 17.71 14.84
N SER A 370 29.13 18.96 14.44
CA SER A 370 28.10 19.81 15.01
C SER A 370 27.16 20.34 13.92
N CYS A 371 25.96 20.75 14.33
CA CYS A 371 25.02 21.38 13.40
C CYS A 371 25.57 22.70 12.83
N ASP A 372 26.35 23.46 13.60
CA ASP A 372 26.96 24.70 13.11
C ASP A 372 27.97 24.46 11.99
N GLU A 373 28.75 23.38 12.08
CA GLU A 373 29.63 22.96 10.99
C GLU A 373 28.84 22.65 9.72
N LEU A 374 27.68 21.98 9.86
CA LEU A 374 26.80 21.63 8.76
C LEU A 374 26.20 22.89 8.10
N TYR A 375 25.68 23.84 8.88
CA TYR A 375 25.15 25.11 8.37
C TYR A 375 26.23 26.01 7.76
N GLY A 376 27.46 25.99 8.30
CA GLY A 376 28.56 26.81 7.83
C GLY A 376 29.23 26.27 6.56
N SER A 377 29.34 24.95 6.43
CA SER A 377 30.11 24.31 5.34
C SER A 377 29.27 24.03 4.10
N CYS A 378 27.96 23.85 4.26
CA CYS A 378 27.07 23.47 3.16
C CYS A 378 26.31 24.65 2.56
N ASN A 379 26.42 24.81 1.24
CA ASN A 379 25.77 25.91 0.51
C ASN A 379 24.25 25.91 0.68
N ALA A 380 23.61 24.72 0.65
CA ALA A 380 22.17 24.59 0.82
C ALA A 380 21.70 24.99 2.23
N PHE A 381 22.46 24.61 3.26
CA PHE A 381 22.10 24.83 4.66
C PHE A 381 22.45 26.23 5.15
N ARG A 382 23.45 26.88 4.54
CA ARG A 382 23.82 28.27 4.87
C ARG A 382 22.68 29.27 4.65
N LEU A 383 21.71 28.95 3.78
CA LEU A 383 20.50 29.76 3.58
C LEU A 383 19.75 30.02 4.88
N PHE A 384 19.77 29.07 5.82
CA PHE A 384 19.13 29.25 7.12
C PHE A 384 19.80 30.33 7.96
N HIS A 385 21.13 30.38 7.94
CA HIS A 385 21.91 31.38 8.67
C HIS A 385 21.68 32.80 8.14
N LEU A 386 21.52 32.94 6.81
CA LEU A 386 21.29 34.22 6.15
C LEU A 386 19.93 34.85 6.52
N LEU A 387 18.95 34.05 6.94
CA LEU A 387 17.60 34.52 7.25
C LEU A 387 17.45 34.97 8.71
N THR A 388 18.19 34.36 9.65
CA THR A 388 17.95 34.53 11.09
C THR A 388 19.11 35.19 11.86
N ASN A 389 20.23 35.51 11.20
CA ASN A 389 21.49 35.99 11.84
C ASN A 389 22.04 35.05 12.94
N SER A 390 21.51 33.84 13.04
CA SER A 390 21.89 32.75 13.93
C SER A 390 21.56 31.43 13.26
N SER A 391 22.30 30.36 13.54
CA SER A 391 21.96 29.03 13.04
C SER A 391 20.68 28.54 13.74
N PRO A 392 19.62 28.15 13.01
CA PRO A 392 18.47 27.56 13.67
C PRO A 392 18.88 26.22 14.31
N PRO A 393 18.19 25.81 15.38
CA PRO A 393 18.48 24.54 16.01
C PRO A 393 18.45 23.35 15.06
N CYS A 394 19.29 22.36 15.35
CA CYS A 394 19.36 21.10 14.63
C CYS A 394 19.68 19.96 15.59
N CYS A 395 19.37 18.73 15.18
CA CYS A 395 19.53 17.54 16.00
C CYS A 395 20.02 16.38 15.12
N PHE A 396 21.17 15.78 15.47
CA PHE A 396 21.51 14.46 14.92
C PHE A 396 20.86 13.38 15.78
N THR A 397 20.24 12.40 15.12
CA THR A 397 19.50 11.34 15.77
C THR A 397 19.56 10.04 14.96
N GLY A 398 19.02 8.96 15.52
CA GLY A 398 18.88 7.66 14.86
C GLY A 398 17.51 7.46 14.25
N TYR A 399 17.37 6.36 13.51
CA TYR A 399 16.08 6.01 12.90
C TYR A 399 14.96 5.80 13.93
N ASP A 400 15.27 5.30 15.13
CA ASP A 400 14.26 5.06 16.17
C ASP A 400 13.48 6.33 16.55
N THR A 401 14.10 7.51 16.47
CA THR A 401 13.42 8.78 16.73
C THR A 401 12.45 9.13 15.60
N VAL A 402 12.94 9.13 14.35
CA VAL A 402 12.15 9.53 13.18
C VAL A 402 11.11 8.48 12.78
N LYS A 403 11.27 7.24 13.25
CA LYS A 403 10.27 6.17 13.11
C LYS A 403 8.96 6.52 13.83
N TYR A 404 9.04 7.14 15.01
CA TYR A 404 7.86 7.42 15.85
C TYR A 404 7.42 8.88 15.83
N MET A 405 8.32 9.80 15.46
CA MET A 405 8.06 11.24 15.42
C MET A 405 8.28 11.76 14.00
N SER A 406 7.20 12.13 13.32
CA SER A 406 7.28 12.81 12.02
C SER A 406 7.93 14.18 12.14
N MET A 407 8.39 14.73 11.03
CA MET A 407 8.99 16.07 10.97
C MET A 407 8.03 17.16 11.48
N ASN A 408 6.71 16.98 11.27
CA ASN A 408 5.68 17.86 11.83
C ASN A 408 5.61 17.79 13.37
N ILE A 409 5.71 16.60 13.95
CA ILE A 409 5.74 16.44 15.42
C ILE A 409 7.04 17.00 15.98
N LEU A 410 8.14 16.78 15.28
CA LEU A 410 9.46 17.28 15.63
C LEU A 410 9.60 18.79 15.42
N ASP A 411 8.67 19.43 14.72
CA ASP A 411 8.71 20.84 14.34
C ASP A 411 10.05 21.20 13.64
N CYS A 412 10.47 20.32 12.73
CA CYS A 412 11.65 20.46 11.89
C CYS A 412 11.21 20.50 10.42
N THR A 413 11.87 21.34 9.62
CA THR A 413 11.41 21.58 8.25
C THR A 413 12.11 20.70 7.22
N HIS A 414 13.31 20.23 7.53
CA HIS A 414 14.15 19.47 6.60
C HIS A 414 14.87 18.36 7.35
N TYR A 415 15.23 17.30 6.63
CA TYR A 415 16.17 16.31 7.13
C TYR A 415 17.21 15.96 6.06
N THR A 416 18.34 15.46 6.52
CA THR A 416 19.36 14.80 5.70
C THR A 416 19.82 13.53 6.39
N THR A 417 20.39 12.60 5.64
CA THR A 417 21.01 11.40 6.19
C THR A 417 22.39 11.18 5.64
N VAL A 418 23.27 10.70 6.51
CA VAL A 418 24.63 10.29 6.14
C VAL A 418 24.92 8.89 6.64
N ILE A 419 25.74 8.16 5.88
CA ILE A 419 26.13 6.80 6.20
C ILE A 419 27.60 6.73 6.62
N ASN A 420 27.95 5.65 7.32
CA ASN A 420 29.29 5.41 7.86
C ASN A 420 29.74 6.50 8.86
N GLY A 421 28.83 6.94 9.74
CA GLY A 421 29.07 8.03 10.69
C GLY A 421 30.42 7.95 11.42
N ASP A 422 30.82 6.77 11.88
CA ASP A 422 32.08 6.53 12.61
C ASP A 422 33.34 6.86 11.79
N ASN A 423 33.26 6.72 10.46
CA ASN A 423 34.37 6.97 9.53
C ASN A 423 34.42 8.42 9.06
N LEU A 424 33.49 9.28 9.48
CA LEU A 424 33.44 10.69 9.08
C LEU A 424 34.31 11.60 9.94
N LYS A 425 34.97 11.07 10.98
CA LYS A 425 35.83 11.88 11.85
C LYS A 425 36.93 12.62 11.07
N GLY A 426 36.86 13.94 11.07
CA GLY A 426 37.80 14.81 10.34
C GLY A 426 37.49 14.99 8.84
N ILE A 427 36.36 14.46 8.36
CA ILE A 427 35.85 14.64 7.00
C ILE A 427 34.72 15.67 7.05
N GLY A 428 34.85 16.76 6.29
CA GLY A 428 33.86 17.84 6.31
C GLY A 428 32.54 17.48 5.62
N PRO A 429 31.43 18.21 5.90
CA PRO A 429 30.10 17.92 5.34
C PRO A 429 29.97 17.87 3.82
N LEU A 430 30.88 18.54 3.10
CA LEU A 430 30.94 18.53 1.63
C LEU A 430 31.36 17.16 1.08
N ASP A 431 32.16 16.41 1.83
CA ASP A 431 32.73 15.11 1.43
C ASP A 431 32.00 13.93 2.09
N TRP A 432 30.89 14.19 2.79
CA TRP A 432 30.07 13.16 3.39
C TRP A 432 29.37 12.28 2.35
N VAL A 433 29.12 11.03 2.73
CA VAL A 433 28.35 10.10 1.91
C VAL A 433 26.88 10.18 2.32
N TYR A 434 26.08 10.84 1.48
CA TYR A 434 24.64 11.02 1.68
C TYR A 434 23.86 9.80 1.19
N GLY A 435 22.96 9.31 2.05
CA GLY A 435 22.15 8.11 1.78
C GLY A 435 21.58 7.52 3.05
N ILE A 436 20.83 6.44 2.91
CA ILE A 436 20.30 5.66 4.02
C ILE A 436 20.81 4.24 3.85
N LYS A 437 21.59 3.75 4.81
CA LYS A 437 22.08 2.37 4.79
C LYS A 437 21.10 1.52 5.59
N LEU A 438 20.52 0.52 4.94
CA LEU A 438 19.63 -0.46 5.53
C LEU A 438 20.39 -1.75 5.82
N SER A 439 20.06 -2.42 6.93
CA SER A 439 20.56 -3.74 7.28
C SER A 439 19.41 -4.73 7.16
N PHE A 440 19.58 -5.79 6.36
CA PHE A 440 18.52 -6.77 6.14
C PHE A 440 18.82 -8.10 6.82
N THR A 441 17.75 -8.76 7.26
CA THR A 441 17.84 -10.10 7.87
C THR A 441 16.94 -11.07 7.14
N VAL A 442 17.40 -12.30 7.02
CA VAL A 442 16.64 -13.39 6.40
C VAL A 442 16.73 -14.60 7.30
N ALA A 443 15.58 -15.25 7.53
CA ALA A 443 15.55 -16.54 8.20
C ALA A 443 16.29 -17.58 7.36
N ASP A 444 16.96 -18.52 8.03
CA ASP A 444 17.53 -19.68 7.35
C ASP A 444 16.39 -20.60 6.89
N THR A 445 16.09 -20.56 5.59
CA THR A 445 15.04 -21.36 4.96
C THR A 445 15.61 -22.53 4.16
N GLY A 446 16.92 -22.81 4.24
CA GLY A 446 17.56 -23.85 3.44
C GLY A 446 17.82 -23.45 1.98
N CYS A 447 17.90 -22.14 1.69
CA CYS A 447 18.24 -21.64 0.35
C CYS A 447 19.63 -22.11 -0.13
N GLU A 448 20.57 -22.31 0.79
CA GLU A 448 21.93 -22.77 0.45
C GLU A 448 21.91 -24.12 -0.28
N LEU A 449 21.19 -25.11 0.25
CA LEU A 449 21.04 -26.42 -0.39
C LEU A 449 20.36 -26.33 -1.77
N CYS A 450 19.37 -25.45 -1.90
CA CYS A 450 18.71 -25.22 -3.17
C CYS A 450 19.71 -24.67 -4.21
N ALA A 451 20.49 -23.67 -3.84
CA ALA A 451 21.51 -23.08 -4.72
C ALA A 451 22.60 -24.10 -5.10
N GLU A 452 23.10 -24.90 -4.14
CA GLU A 452 24.09 -25.95 -4.39
C GLU A 452 23.60 -27.05 -5.36
N SER A 453 22.29 -27.32 -5.35
CA SER A 453 21.66 -28.27 -6.26
C SER A 453 21.40 -27.71 -7.67
N GLY A 454 21.74 -26.44 -7.92
CA GLY A 454 21.50 -25.74 -9.18
C GLY A 454 20.09 -25.14 -9.31
N GLY A 455 19.35 -25.03 -8.20
CA GLY A 455 18.04 -24.39 -8.12
C GLY A 455 18.11 -22.90 -7.78
N THR A 456 17.00 -22.20 -7.99
CA THR A 456 16.82 -20.80 -7.57
C THR A 456 15.92 -20.73 -6.35
N CYS A 457 16.34 -20.00 -5.32
CA CYS A 457 15.56 -19.85 -4.11
C CYS A 457 14.32 -18.97 -4.34
N GLY A 458 13.17 -19.48 -3.90
CA GLY A 458 11.90 -18.83 -4.06
C GLY A 458 10.89 -19.25 -3.01
N PHE A 459 9.64 -18.97 -3.30
CA PHE A 459 8.50 -19.38 -2.50
C PHE A 459 7.32 -19.70 -3.40
N ASP A 460 6.44 -20.56 -2.93
CA ASP A 460 5.18 -20.82 -3.58
C ASP A 460 4.24 -19.63 -3.37
N THR A 461 3.74 -19.04 -4.45
CA THR A 461 2.95 -17.80 -4.38
C THR A 461 1.59 -17.95 -3.69
N GLU A 462 1.08 -19.19 -3.56
CA GLU A 462 -0.22 -19.50 -2.94
C GLU A 462 -0.05 -19.74 -1.43
N THR A 463 0.93 -20.56 -1.05
CA THR A 463 1.18 -20.97 0.35
C THR A 463 2.19 -20.07 1.08
N VAL A 464 2.96 -19.26 0.35
CA VAL A 464 4.06 -18.43 0.86
C VAL A 464 5.21 -19.27 1.46
N GLY A 465 5.15 -20.59 1.31
CA GLY A 465 6.17 -21.52 1.78
C GLY A 465 7.42 -21.48 0.90
N PHE A 466 8.59 -21.69 1.48
CA PHE A 466 9.85 -21.79 0.73
C PHE A 466 9.75 -22.87 -0.35
N ALA A 467 10.24 -22.54 -1.55
CA ALA A 467 10.29 -23.44 -2.69
C ALA A 467 11.62 -23.28 -3.43
N CYS A 468 12.26 -24.40 -3.73
CA CYS A 468 13.42 -24.47 -4.60
C CYS A 468 12.95 -24.61 -6.05
N LEU A 469 13.21 -23.60 -6.86
CA LEU A 469 12.78 -23.50 -8.26
C LEU A 469 13.81 -24.19 -9.15
N CYS A 470 13.42 -25.30 -9.79
CA CYS A 470 14.32 -26.16 -10.53
C CYS A 470 14.12 -26.03 -12.04
N SER A 471 15.19 -25.74 -12.79
CA SER A 471 15.11 -25.46 -14.23
C SER A 471 14.67 -26.66 -15.08
N THR A 472 14.86 -27.89 -14.57
CA THR A 472 14.63 -29.15 -15.32
C THR A 472 13.68 -30.12 -14.63
N SER A 473 13.17 -29.78 -13.44
CA SER A 473 12.28 -30.63 -12.64
C SER A 473 11.19 -29.80 -11.97
N THR A 474 10.18 -30.46 -11.41
CA THR A 474 9.16 -29.78 -10.59
C THR A 474 9.81 -29.11 -9.38
N ASN A 475 9.31 -27.93 -9.01
CA ASN A 475 9.74 -27.22 -7.81
C ASN A 475 9.76 -28.16 -6.60
N SER A 476 10.83 -28.07 -5.81
CA SER A 476 11.11 -28.94 -4.67
C SER A 476 11.05 -28.13 -3.39
N SER A 477 10.75 -28.77 -2.25
CA SER A 477 10.75 -28.09 -0.96
C SER A 477 12.16 -27.82 -0.41
N ARG A 478 13.23 -28.39 -1.02
CA ARG A 478 14.61 -28.27 -0.51
C ARG A 478 15.69 -28.16 -1.59
N GLU A 479 15.73 -29.09 -2.54
CA GLU A 479 16.82 -29.20 -3.53
C GLU A 479 16.31 -29.74 -4.86
N CYS A 480 16.98 -29.37 -5.95
CA CYS A 480 16.74 -29.90 -7.28
C CYS A 480 17.39 -31.28 -7.43
N GLY A 481 16.58 -32.29 -7.75
CA GLY A 481 17.04 -33.67 -7.88
C GLY A 481 18.13 -33.81 -8.95
N LYS A 482 19.31 -34.32 -8.55
CA LYS A 482 20.34 -34.82 -9.49
C LYS A 482 19.78 -36.03 -10.24
N ALA A 483 19.28 -35.83 -11.45
CA ALA A 483 19.06 -36.94 -12.37
C ALA A 483 20.42 -37.49 -12.85
N SER A 484 20.81 -38.64 -12.27
CA SER A 484 21.85 -39.57 -12.69
C SER A 484 23.32 -39.24 -12.37
N TRP A 485 24.08 -40.31 -12.11
CA TRP A 485 25.48 -40.43 -11.68
C TRP A 485 25.76 -40.33 -10.17
N ASN A 486 25.37 -41.37 -9.41
CA ASN A 486 26.27 -42.06 -8.46
C ASN A 486 25.66 -43.33 -7.82
N PHE A 487 24.99 -44.17 -8.60
CA PHE A 487 24.61 -45.53 -8.16
C PHE A 487 25.68 -46.61 -8.51
N LEU A 488 26.96 -46.20 -8.59
CA LEU A 488 28.09 -47.11 -8.83
C LEU A 488 29.32 -46.84 -7.92
N LYS A 489 29.10 -46.39 -6.67
CA LYS A 489 30.17 -46.35 -5.66
C LYS A 489 29.87 -47.06 -4.34
N GLU A 490 28.97 -48.05 -4.37
CA GLU A 490 28.86 -49.07 -3.31
C GLU A 490 28.81 -50.46 -3.94
N LYS A 491 29.97 -50.94 -4.42
CA LYS A 491 30.35 -52.38 -4.51
C LYS A 491 31.73 -52.52 -5.16
N SER A 492 32.77 -52.08 -4.44
CA SER A 492 34.14 -52.57 -4.66
C SER A 492 35.01 -52.26 -3.44
N LYS A 493 34.85 -53.05 -2.37
CA LYS A 493 35.93 -53.32 -1.42
C LYS A 493 36.24 -54.83 -1.54
N PRO A 494 37.47 -55.22 -1.92
CA PRO A 494 37.88 -56.61 -1.84
C PRO A 494 38.27 -56.94 -0.40
N ASN A 495 37.80 -58.09 0.08
CA ASN A 495 38.58 -59.00 0.91
C ASN A 495 38.71 -60.30 0.12
#